data_AF-A0A965YF88-F1
#
_entry.id   AF-A0A965YF88-F1
#
_cell.length_a   1.000
_cell.length_b   1.000
_cell.length_c   1.000
_cell.angle_alpha   90.00
_cell.angle_beta   90.00
_cell.angle_gamma   90.00
#
_symmetry.space_group_name_H-M   'P 1'
#
loop_
_entity.id
_entity.type
_entity.pdbx_description
1 polymer ?
#
loop_
_entity_poly.entity_id
_entity_poly.type
_entity_poly.pdbx_seq_one_letter_code
_entity_poly.pdbx_strand_id
1 'polypeptide(L)' 'TEEQKAENAKRGVPNIGIGRGTIIRRAIIDQNARIGDGCRIGIDDIPREEGDYAMYSIHDGIIVINKNAVIKNGTVL' A
#
# COMPACT_ATOMS: atom_id res chain seq x y z
N THR A 1 -16.93 6.22 -6.51
CA THR A 1 -18.27 5.69 -6.87
C THR A 1 -18.15 4.23 -7.27
N GLU A 2 -19.25 3.48 -7.34
CA GLU A 2 -19.22 2.07 -7.78
C GLU A 2 -18.72 1.94 -9.23
N GLU A 3 -19.06 2.92 -10.08
CA GLU A 3 -18.54 2.99 -11.44
C GLU A 3 -17.01 3.10 -11.49
N GLN A 4 -16.40 3.96 -10.65
CA GLN A 4 -14.95 4.06 -10.54
C GLN A 4 -14.31 2.77 -10.03
N LYS A 5 -14.97 2.05 -9.11
CA LYS A 5 -14.46 0.75 -8.64
C LYS A 5 -14.50 -0.30 -9.74
N ALA A 6 -15.56 -0.34 -10.53
CA ALA A 6 -15.68 -1.24 -11.67
C ALA A 6 -14.62 -0.93 -12.74
N GLU A 7 -14.35 0.34 -13.01
CA GLU A 7 -13.32 0.76 -13.96
C GLU A 7 -11.90 0.42 -13.47
N ASN A 8 -11.61 0.67 -12.19
CA ASN A 8 -10.34 0.28 -11.59
C ASN A 8 -10.13 -1.24 -11.67
N ALA A 9 -11.18 -2.04 -11.41
CA ALA A 9 -11.13 -3.49 -11.53
C ALA A 9 -10.82 -3.96 -12.97
N LYS A 10 -11.44 -3.35 -13.99
CA LYS A 10 -11.13 -3.64 -15.40
C LYS A 10 -9.67 -3.33 -15.76
N ARG A 11 -9.12 -2.27 -15.18
CA ARG A 11 -7.74 -1.83 -15.40
C ARG A 11 -6.71 -2.56 -14.53
N GLY A 12 -7.15 -3.44 -13.62
CA GLY A 12 -6.27 -4.13 -12.67
C GLY A 12 -5.58 -3.19 -11.67
N VAL A 13 -6.15 -2.01 -11.42
CA VAL A 13 -5.60 -1.02 -10.47
C VAL A 13 -6.39 -1.09 -9.16
N PRO A 14 -5.74 -1.14 -7.99
CA PRO A 14 -6.44 -1.05 -6.72
C PRO A 14 -7.24 0.25 -6.57
N ASN A 15 -8.35 0.14 -5.85
CA ASN A 15 -9.12 1.31 -5.44
C ASN A 15 -8.31 2.18 -4.47
N ILE A 16 -8.67 3.46 -4.38
CA ILE A 16 -8.13 4.33 -3.33
C ILE A 16 -8.52 3.75 -1.96
N GLY A 17 -7.57 3.74 -1.05
CA GLY A 17 -7.71 3.16 0.28
C GLY A 17 -7.01 1.81 0.41
N ILE A 18 -7.49 1.02 1.35
CA ILE A 18 -6.90 -0.26 1.75
C ILE A 18 -7.77 -1.39 1.22
N GLY A 19 -7.18 -2.27 0.43
CA GLY A 19 -7.83 -3.45 -0.14
C GLY A 19 -8.24 -4.48 0.93
N ARG A 20 -9.11 -5.41 0.52
CA ARG A 20 -9.67 -6.43 1.40
C ARG A 20 -8.59 -7.37 1.91
N GLY A 21 -8.63 -7.69 3.21
CA GLY A 21 -7.70 -8.64 3.82
C GLY A 21 -6.27 -8.12 3.96
N THR A 22 -6.04 -6.84 3.68
CA THR A 22 -4.75 -6.19 3.90
C THR A 22 -4.54 -5.90 5.39
N ILE A 23 -3.33 -6.17 5.87
CA ILE A 23 -2.92 -5.92 7.26
C ILE A 23 -1.75 -4.94 7.25
N ILE A 24 -1.87 -3.88 8.06
CA ILE A 24 -0.90 -2.80 8.14
C ILE A 24 -0.50 -2.60 9.59
N ARG A 25 0.81 -2.55 9.87
CA ARG A 25 1.39 -2.32 11.18
C ARG A 25 2.60 -1.40 11.05
N ARG A 26 2.79 -0.49 12.01
CA ARG A 26 3.91 0.48 12.05
C ARG A 26 4.11 1.19 10.70
N ALA A 27 3.02 1.69 10.11
CA ALA A 27 3.08 2.38 8.83
C ALA A 27 2.22 3.64 8.82
N ILE A 28 2.63 4.63 8.03
CA ILE A 28 1.89 5.85 7.72
C ILE A 28 1.36 5.70 6.30
N ILE A 29 0.05 5.91 6.11
CA ILE A 29 -0.57 5.83 4.80
C ILE A 29 -0.98 7.23 4.37
N ASP A 30 -0.33 7.74 3.32
CA ASP A 30 -0.59 9.07 2.81
C ASP A 30 -1.83 9.10 1.89
N GLN A 31 -2.28 10.31 1.57
CA GLN A 31 -3.53 10.57 0.87
C GLN A 31 -3.57 9.88 -0.50
N ASN A 32 -4.74 9.34 -0.84
CA ASN A 32 -5.02 8.70 -2.13
C ASN A 32 -4.14 7.48 -2.45
N ALA A 33 -3.42 6.93 -1.48
CA ALA A 33 -2.75 5.65 -1.64
C ALA A 33 -3.77 4.56 -2.04
N ARG A 34 -3.33 3.65 -2.90
CA ARG A 34 -4.11 2.56 -3.48
C ARG A 34 -3.43 1.25 -3.11
N ILE A 35 -3.87 0.65 -2.02
CA ILE A 35 -3.27 -0.59 -1.51
C ILE A 35 -4.16 -1.75 -1.92
N GLY A 36 -3.58 -2.71 -2.63
CA GLY A 36 -4.27 -3.90 -3.12
C GLY A 36 -4.80 -4.82 -2.03
N ASP A 37 -5.50 -5.86 -2.45
CA ASP A 37 -6.05 -6.89 -1.57
C ASP A 37 -4.94 -7.83 -1.06
N GLY A 38 -5.06 -8.27 0.19
CA GLY A 38 -4.15 -9.24 0.80
C GLY A 38 -2.71 -8.74 1.00
N CYS A 39 -2.49 -7.43 1.02
CA CYS A 39 -1.17 -6.87 1.31
C CYS A 39 -0.80 -7.05 2.78
N ARG A 40 0.49 -7.09 3.05
CA ARG A 40 1.08 -7.27 4.38
C ARG A 40 2.13 -6.17 4.55
N ILE A 41 1.85 -5.11 5.30
CA ILE A 41 2.73 -3.93 5.41
C ILE A 41 3.21 -3.79 6.86
N GLY A 42 4.52 -3.92 7.10
CA GLY A 42 5.17 -3.73 8.40
C GLY A 42 4.79 -4.75 9.46
N ILE A 43 4.34 -5.94 9.04
CA ILE A 43 3.86 -6.99 9.94
C ILE A 43 4.84 -8.15 10.13
N ASP A 44 5.90 -8.19 9.32
CA ASP A 44 6.96 -9.19 9.43
C ASP A 44 8.21 -8.56 10.05
N ASP A 45 9.14 -9.42 10.47
CA ASP A 45 10.42 -9.01 11.05
C ASP A 45 11.52 -8.90 9.99
N ILE A 46 11.16 -8.68 8.71
CA ILE A 46 12.14 -8.56 7.63
C ILE A 46 12.85 -7.20 7.80
N PRO A 47 14.19 -7.20 7.99
CA PRO A 47 14.94 -5.95 8.01
C PRO A 47 14.88 -5.33 6.61
N ARG A 48 14.49 -4.06 6.55
CA ARG A 48 14.44 -3.27 5.32
C ARG A 48 15.38 -2.09 5.47
N GLU A 49 16.04 -1.74 4.38
CA GLU A 49 16.95 -0.59 4.37
C GLU A 49 16.15 0.70 4.53
N GLU A 50 16.73 1.65 5.28
CA GLU A 50 16.17 2.99 5.35
C GLU A 50 16.38 3.73 4.04
N GLY A 51 15.41 4.58 3.70
CA GLY A 51 15.49 5.42 2.52
C GLY A 51 14.16 5.66 1.83
N ASP A 52 14.25 6.40 0.74
CA ASP A 52 13.12 6.80 -0.07
C ASP A 52 13.04 5.97 -1.35
N TYR A 53 11.92 5.30 -1.54
CA TYR A 53 11.60 4.53 -2.74
C TYR A 53 10.47 5.21 -3.52
N ALA A 54 10.19 4.69 -4.72
CA ALA A 54 9.20 5.29 -5.61
C ALA A 54 7.77 5.35 -5.02
N MET A 55 7.37 4.31 -4.28
CA MET A 55 5.98 4.16 -3.77
C MET A 55 5.88 4.21 -2.25
N TYR A 56 7.01 4.12 -1.56
CA TYR A 56 7.06 4.14 -0.10
C TYR A 56 8.43 4.65 0.36
N SER A 57 8.55 5.01 1.63
CA SER A 57 9.84 5.25 2.28
C SER A 57 9.89 4.57 3.64
N ILE A 58 11.09 4.36 4.16
CA ILE A 58 11.31 3.72 5.45
C ILE A 58 12.22 4.60 6.29
N HIS A 59 11.70 5.03 7.43
CA HIS A 59 12.38 5.89 8.39
C HIS A 59 12.07 5.39 9.81
N ASP A 60 13.08 5.09 10.63
CA ASP A 60 12.94 4.55 11.99
C ASP A 60 12.12 3.24 12.06
N GLY A 61 12.20 2.44 11.00
CA GLY A 61 11.40 1.21 10.84
C GLY A 61 9.88 1.47 10.73
N ILE A 62 9.48 2.69 10.38
CA ILE A 62 8.11 3.06 10.01
C ILE A 62 8.05 3.14 8.48
N ILE A 63 7.13 2.39 7.90
CA ILE A 63 6.90 2.42 6.45
C ILE A 63 5.92 3.54 6.13
N VAL A 64 6.30 4.47 5.26
CA VAL A 64 5.42 5.52 4.76
C VAL A 64 5.00 5.17 3.35
N ILE A 65 3.72 4.93 3.11
CA ILE A 65 3.17 4.75 1.76
C ILE A 65 2.87 6.13 1.19
N ASN A 66 3.55 6.50 0.11
CA ASN A 66 3.53 7.86 -0.45
C ASN A 66 2.16 8.25 -1.03
N LYS A 67 1.90 9.55 -1.15
CA LYS A 67 0.70 10.09 -1.79
C LYS A 67 0.49 9.50 -3.19
N ASN A 68 -0.74 9.07 -3.48
CA ASN A 68 -1.12 8.43 -4.76
C ASN A 68 -0.36 7.13 -5.09
N ALA A 69 0.43 6.56 -4.17
CA ALA A 69 1.16 5.33 -4.41
C ALA A 69 0.22 4.17 -4.72
N VAL A 70 0.68 3.25 -5.57
CA VAL A 70 -0.06 2.04 -5.94
C VAL A 70 0.70 0.81 -5.46
N ILE A 71 0.16 0.15 -4.45
CA ILE A 71 0.67 -1.11 -3.92
C ILE A 71 -0.19 -2.24 -4.48
N LYS A 72 0.43 -3.22 -5.15
CA LYS A 72 -0.30 -4.30 -5.83
C LYS A 72 -0.85 -5.32 -4.82
N ASN A 73 -1.83 -6.11 -5.26
CA ASN A 73 -2.39 -7.19 -4.44
C ASN A 73 -1.28 -8.16 -3.98
N GLY A 74 -1.37 -8.60 -2.73
CA GLY A 74 -0.43 -9.56 -2.14
C GLY A 74 0.97 -9.02 -1.88
N THR A 75 1.20 -7.70 -2.04
CA THR A 75 2.51 -7.11 -1.72
C THR A 75 2.84 -7.26 -0.24
N VAL A 76 4.06 -7.72 0.04
CA VAL A 76 4.65 -7.79 1.38
C VAL A 76 5.68 -6.67 1.49
N LEU A 77 5.41 -5.73 2.40
CA LEU A 77 6.20 -4.53 2.68
C LEU A 77 6.38 -4.33 4.16
#